data_AF-A0A1B6IAE4-F1
#
_entry.id   AF-A0A1B6IAE4-F1
#
_cell.length_a   1.000
_cell.length_b   1.000
_cell.length_c   1.000
_cell.angle_alpha   90.00
_cell.angle_beta   90.00
_cell.angle_gamma   90.00
#
_symmetry.space_group_name_H-M   'P 1'
#
loop_
_entity.id
_entity.type
_entity.pdbx_description
1 polymer ?
#
loop_
_entity_poly.entity_id
_entity_poly.type
_entity_poly.pdbx_seq_one_letter_code
_entity_poly.pdbx_strand_id
1 'polypeptide(L)'
;MDSEEDTPYDDIDSGNESSGDEVDFPMEVEANNPRERQIDVDEYPYEVLSTEEIVQHMVDSIREVNTVVEIPATTTRILLNHFKWDKEKLYERFYDGDQDQMFAEARVVNPLKPALTTRPRASNAAKKAKVDEAMGVKKSKKFENVDESNLVPVRKQSSSSSTEECEICFIVLPCNMMTGLECGHRFCTQCWAEYLTTKIMEEGVGQTIACAAHACDILVDDATVMRLVRDSKVKLKYQHLITNSFVECNRLLRWCPSPDCNNAIKVQYVEARAVTCKCMHTFCFQCGENWHDPVRCNLLKRWIKKCDDDSETSNWIAANTKECPKCNVTIEKDGGCNHMVCKNQNCKTDFCWVCLGPWEPHGSSWYNCNRYDEEEAKAARDAQEKSRSSLQRYLFYCNRYMNHMQSLKFEHKLYASVKEKMEEMQQHNMSWIEVQFLRKAVDILCLCRQTLMYTYVFAYYLRKNNQSVLFEDNQRDLESATETLSEYLERDITSENLADIKQKVQDKYRYCESRRKALLEHVHEGYEKEWWDYNE
;
A
#
# COMPACT_ATOMS: atom_id res chain seq x y z
N MET A 1 36.60 42.50 -50.80
CA MET A 1 37.10 43.85 -51.06
C MET A 1 35.89 44.65 -51.46
N ASP A 2 35.35 45.35 -50.46
CA ASP A 2 34.93 46.76 -50.50
C ASP A 2 33.84 47.15 -51.53
N SER A 3 32.80 47.91 -51.19
CA SER A 3 32.48 48.60 -49.93
C SER A 3 30.99 48.97 -49.89
N GLU A 4 30.54 49.43 -48.71
CA GLU A 4 29.18 49.85 -48.39
C GLU A 4 28.76 51.15 -49.08
N GLU A 5 27.46 51.30 -49.36
CA GLU A 5 26.80 52.57 -49.70
C GLU A 5 25.32 52.47 -49.29
N ASP A 6 24.86 53.29 -48.34
CA ASP A 6 23.47 53.81 -48.24
C ASP A 6 23.23 54.69 -46.99
N THR A 7 22.90 55.96 -47.22
CA THR A 7 22.21 56.95 -46.34
C THR A 7 21.63 58.05 -47.27
N PRO A 8 20.78 59.05 -46.87
CA PRO A 8 20.20 59.35 -45.55
C PRO A 8 18.70 59.85 -45.58
N TYR A 9 18.18 60.30 -44.41
CA TYR A 9 17.01 61.21 -44.19
C TYR A 9 15.58 60.67 -44.52
N ASP A 10 14.48 61.17 -43.92
CA ASP A 10 14.20 62.43 -43.19
C ASP A 10 13.48 62.25 -41.83
N ASP A 11 13.73 63.20 -40.91
CA ASP A 11 12.93 63.49 -39.71
C ASP A 11 11.75 64.43 -40.04
N ILE A 12 10.59 64.26 -39.40
CA ILE A 12 9.59 65.33 -39.25
C ILE A 12 9.07 65.37 -37.81
N ASP A 13 9.48 66.39 -37.07
CA ASP A 13 8.91 66.85 -35.81
C ASP A 13 8.04 68.10 -36.05
N SER A 14 6.87 68.16 -35.39
CA SER A 14 6.22 69.41 -34.94
C SER A 14 4.93 69.08 -34.17
N GLY A 15 4.95 69.25 -32.85
CA GLY A 15 3.73 69.35 -32.04
C GLY A 15 3.13 70.76 -32.06
N ASN A 16 1.93 70.92 -31.46
CA ASN A 16 1.62 72.12 -30.68
C ASN A 16 0.51 71.86 -29.64
N GLU A 17 0.46 72.73 -28.64
CA GLU A 17 -0.20 72.61 -27.34
C GLU A 17 -1.65 73.16 -27.32
N SER A 18 -2.43 72.80 -26.29
CA SER A 18 -3.28 73.77 -25.58
C SER A 18 -3.68 73.29 -24.17
N SER A 19 -3.52 74.21 -23.22
CA SER A 19 -3.77 74.19 -21.77
C SER A 19 -5.15 73.72 -21.26
N GLY A 20 -5.21 73.27 -20.00
CA GLY A 20 -6.47 73.07 -19.27
C GLY A 20 -6.35 72.53 -17.82
N ASP A 21 -5.83 73.36 -16.91
CA ASP A 21 -6.03 73.41 -15.43
C ASP A 21 -5.86 72.18 -14.52
N GLU A 22 -5.22 72.44 -13.36
CA GLU A 22 -4.92 71.49 -12.29
C GLU A 22 -6.15 71.16 -11.42
N VAL A 23 -6.35 69.88 -11.10
CA VAL A 23 -7.14 69.44 -9.93
C VAL A 23 -6.40 68.34 -9.17
N ASP A 24 -5.88 68.72 -8.01
CA ASP A 24 -5.17 67.84 -7.08
C ASP A 24 -6.16 66.87 -6.41
N PHE A 25 -6.00 65.57 -6.67
CA PHE A 25 -6.70 64.49 -5.99
C PHE A 25 -5.68 63.46 -5.51
N PRO A 26 -5.57 63.20 -4.19
CA PRO A 26 -4.61 62.25 -3.67
C PRO A 26 -5.00 60.83 -4.06
N MET A 27 -4.24 60.25 -5.00
CA MET A 27 -4.35 58.84 -5.33
C MET A 27 -3.75 58.02 -4.19
N GLU A 28 -4.61 57.43 -3.36
CA GLU A 28 -4.19 56.53 -2.28
C GLU A 28 -3.38 55.36 -2.87
N VAL A 29 -2.13 55.25 -2.44
CA VAL A 29 -1.24 54.16 -2.87
C VAL A 29 -1.60 52.93 -2.06
N GLU A 30 -2.60 52.17 -2.53
CA GLU A 30 -2.81 50.80 -2.04
C GLU A 30 -1.58 49.96 -2.36
N ALA A 31 -0.72 49.80 -1.35
CA ALA A 31 0.43 48.94 -1.38
C ALA A 31 -0.02 47.47 -1.40
N ASN A 32 -0.38 46.98 -2.60
CA ASN A 32 -0.65 45.58 -2.87
C ASN A 32 0.65 44.76 -2.70
N ASN A 33 0.86 44.37 -1.45
CA ASN A 33 1.92 43.49 -0.98
C ASN A 33 1.86 42.17 -1.77
N PRO A 34 2.94 41.70 -2.43
CA PRO A 34 2.91 40.50 -3.29
C PRO A 34 2.89 39.18 -2.49
N ARG A 35 2.20 39.16 -1.34
CA ARG A 35 1.91 37.96 -0.56
C ARG A 35 0.45 37.57 -0.78
N GLU A 36 0.20 36.26 -0.81
CA GLU A 36 -1.14 35.66 -0.83
C GLU A 36 -1.96 35.87 -2.12
N ARG A 37 -1.38 35.42 -3.23
CA ARG A 37 -2.11 34.41 -4.03
C ARG A 37 -1.59 33.03 -3.65
N GLN A 38 -2.05 32.53 -2.50
CA GLN A 38 -2.17 31.09 -2.36
C GLN A 38 -3.17 30.65 -3.43
N ILE A 39 -2.67 29.90 -4.41
CA ILE A 39 -3.54 28.99 -5.15
C ILE A 39 -3.98 27.98 -4.09
N ASP A 40 -5.29 27.93 -3.81
CA ASP A 40 -5.89 26.80 -3.11
C ASP A 40 -5.63 25.57 -3.99
N VAL A 41 -4.53 24.88 -3.70
CA VAL A 41 -4.30 23.53 -4.19
C VAL A 41 -5.33 22.71 -3.45
N ASP A 42 -6.36 22.23 -4.16
CA ASP A 42 -7.45 21.39 -3.63
C ASP A 42 -6.89 20.43 -2.58
N GLU A 43 -7.05 20.79 -1.30
CA GLU A 43 -6.57 19.94 -0.22
C GLU A 43 -7.47 18.71 -0.26
N TYR A 44 -6.88 17.54 -0.49
CA TYR A 44 -7.61 16.27 -0.56
C TYR A 44 -7.59 15.66 0.84
N PRO A 45 -8.58 15.95 1.71
CA PRO A 45 -8.52 15.53 3.11
C PRO A 45 -8.64 14.02 3.24
N TYR A 46 -7.64 13.42 3.88
CA TYR A 46 -7.64 12.01 4.23
C TYR A 46 -7.11 11.77 5.65
N GLU A 47 -7.62 10.72 6.27
CA GLU A 47 -7.24 10.27 7.61
C GLU A 47 -6.54 8.90 7.49
N VAL A 48 -5.48 8.66 8.28
CA VAL A 48 -4.81 7.36 8.34
C VAL A 48 -5.24 6.63 9.61
N LEU A 49 -6.08 5.62 9.48
CA LEU A 49 -6.62 4.82 10.58
C LEU A 49 -5.75 3.59 10.87
N SER A 50 -5.52 3.29 12.15
CA SER A 50 -4.94 2.02 12.61
C SER A 50 -5.98 0.90 12.54
N THR A 51 -5.52 -0.35 12.65
CA THR A 51 -6.43 -1.51 12.68
C THR A 51 -7.39 -1.44 13.87
N GLU A 52 -6.97 -0.93 15.03
CA GLU A 52 -7.84 -0.73 16.20
C GLU A 52 -8.92 0.33 15.95
N GLU A 53 -8.57 1.44 15.30
CA GLU A 53 -9.53 2.51 14.93
C GLU A 53 -10.60 1.98 13.94
N ILE A 54 -10.19 1.13 12.98
CA ILE A 54 -11.11 0.47 12.03
C ILE A 54 -11.99 -0.56 12.75
N VAL A 55 -11.44 -1.35 13.67
CA VAL A 55 -12.21 -2.28 14.51
C VAL A 55 -13.26 -1.52 15.32
N GLN A 56 -12.93 -0.35 15.87
CA GLN A 56 -13.89 0.48 16.62
C GLN A 56 -15.05 0.96 15.72
N HIS A 57 -14.74 1.52 14.54
CA HIS A 57 -15.78 1.91 13.57
C HIS A 57 -16.66 0.73 13.11
N MET A 58 -16.08 -0.46 12.94
CA MET A 58 -16.82 -1.68 12.63
C MET A 58 -17.73 -2.09 13.79
N VAL A 59 -17.24 -2.07 15.04
CA VAL A 59 -18.01 -2.40 16.26
C VAL A 59 -19.15 -1.43 16.49
N ASP A 60 -18.96 -0.13 16.25
CA ASP A 60 -20.04 0.86 16.38
C ASP A 60 -21.10 0.67 15.28
N SER A 61 -20.69 0.34 14.05
CA SER A 61 -21.61 -0.03 12.95
C SER A 61 -22.40 -1.31 13.27
N ILE A 62 -21.75 -2.31 13.87
CA ILE A 62 -22.41 -3.53 14.34
C ILE A 62 -23.41 -3.19 15.45
N ARG A 63 -23.03 -2.34 16.42
CA ARG A 63 -23.90 -1.94 17.54
C ARG A 63 -25.17 -1.23 17.07
N GLU A 64 -25.04 -0.34 16.09
CA GLU A 64 -26.17 0.38 15.46
C GLU A 64 -27.16 -0.59 14.80
N VAL A 65 -26.67 -1.65 14.16
CA VAL A 65 -27.54 -2.70 13.61
C VAL A 65 -28.12 -3.57 14.73
N ASN A 66 -27.35 -3.83 15.78
CA ASN A 66 -27.76 -4.70 16.87
C ASN A 66 -28.87 -4.12 17.77
N THR A 67 -29.10 -2.81 17.77
CA THR A 67 -30.27 -2.20 18.43
C THR A 67 -31.59 -2.54 17.74
N VAL A 68 -31.54 -3.14 16.55
CA VAL A 68 -32.71 -3.52 15.74
C VAL A 68 -32.88 -5.04 15.72
N VAL A 69 -31.80 -5.80 15.47
CA VAL A 69 -31.87 -7.27 15.31
C VAL A 69 -31.70 -8.09 16.61
N GLU A 70 -31.13 -7.50 17.67
CA GLU A 70 -30.95 -8.13 19.00
C GLU A 70 -30.25 -9.52 19.04
N ILE A 71 -29.32 -9.81 18.13
CA ILE A 71 -28.54 -11.07 18.08
C ILE A 71 -27.08 -10.89 18.61
N PRO A 72 -26.27 -11.95 18.79
CA PRO A 72 -24.88 -11.82 19.22
C PRO A 72 -24.01 -11.07 18.19
N ALA A 73 -23.17 -10.13 18.65
CA ALA A 73 -22.42 -9.21 17.78
C ALA A 73 -21.56 -9.90 16.69
N THR A 74 -20.93 -11.03 16.99
CA THR A 74 -20.17 -11.83 16.00
C THR A 74 -21.08 -12.42 14.92
N THR A 75 -22.33 -12.77 15.26
CA THR A 75 -23.33 -13.19 14.27
C THR A 75 -23.75 -12.01 13.39
N THR A 76 -24.03 -10.85 13.98
CA THR A 76 -24.35 -9.61 13.25
C THR A 76 -23.23 -9.20 12.30
N ARG A 77 -21.96 -9.33 12.71
CA ARG A 77 -20.78 -9.11 11.85
C ARG A 77 -20.77 -10.03 10.63
N ILE A 78 -21.10 -11.31 10.80
CA ILE A 78 -21.10 -12.29 9.70
C ILE A 78 -22.27 -12.06 8.74
N LEU A 79 -23.46 -11.72 9.24
CA LEU A 79 -24.59 -11.32 8.41
C LEU A 79 -24.29 -10.05 7.61
N LEU A 80 -23.77 -8.99 8.27
CA LEU A 80 -23.37 -7.76 7.58
C LEU A 80 -22.33 -8.03 6.49
N ASN A 81 -21.33 -8.85 6.78
CA ASN A 81 -20.35 -9.31 5.79
C ASN A 81 -21.00 -10.04 4.59
N HIS A 82 -21.93 -10.96 4.83
CA HIS A 82 -22.68 -11.66 3.77
C HIS A 82 -23.46 -10.67 2.87
N PHE A 83 -24.07 -9.63 3.46
CA PHE A 83 -24.76 -8.55 2.74
C PHE A 83 -23.84 -7.41 2.30
N LYS A 84 -22.51 -7.56 2.32
CA LYS A 84 -21.52 -6.54 1.90
C LYS A 84 -21.68 -5.19 2.63
N TRP A 85 -22.02 -5.26 3.91
CA TRP A 85 -22.27 -4.12 4.81
C TRP A 85 -23.45 -3.21 4.40
N ASP A 86 -24.33 -3.72 3.52
CA ASP A 86 -25.60 -3.10 3.17
C ASP A 86 -26.64 -3.35 4.29
N LYS A 87 -26.84 -2.34 5.14
CA LYS A 87 -27.77 -2.38 6.27
C LYS A 87 -29.23 -2.58 5.82
N GLU A 88 -29.62 -1.95 4.71
CA GLU A 88 -31.01 -1.97 4.22
C GLU A 88 -31.39 -3.37 3.75
N LYS A 89 -30.53 -4.01 2.93
CA LYS A 89 -30.74 -5.40 2.48
C LYS A 89 -30.78 -6.41 3.64
N LEU A 90 -29.98 -6.17 4.69
CA LEU A 90 -30.02 -7.00 5.89
C LEU A 90 -31.38 -6.88 6.59
N TYR A 91 -31.90 -5.66 6.80
CA TYR A 91 -33.20 -5.46 7.45
C TYR A 91 -34.36 -6.04 6.63
N GLU A 92 -34.38 -5.82 5.31
CA GLU A 92 -35.36 -6.41 4.38
C GLU A 92 -35.39 -7.95 4.52
N ARG A 93 -34.23 -8.61 4.46
CA ARG A 93 -34.15 -10.07 4.60
C ARG A 93 -34.41 -10.59 6.01
N PHE A 94 -34.16 -9.79 7.05
CA PHE A 94 -34.36 -10.20 8.43
C PHE A 94 -35.84 -10.14 8.87
N TYR A 95 -36.61 -9.18 8.35
CA TYR A 95 -38.02 -9.00 8.70
C TYR A 95 -39.01 -9.59 7.67
N ASP A 96 -38.72 -9.47 6.38
CA ASP A 96 -39.63 -9.91 5.31
C ASP A 96 -39.23 -11.26 4.68
N GLY A 97 -38.05 -11.78 5.01
CA GLY A 97 -37.47 -13.02 4.47
C GLY A 97 -37.53 -14.24 5.41
N ASP A 98 -37.11 -15.39 4.90
CA ASP A 98 -36.88 -16.59 5.71
C ASP A 98 -35.55 -16.45 6.47
N GLN A 99 -35.66 -16.22 7.78
CA GLN A 99 -34.51 -16.11 8.67
C GLN A 99 -33.65 -17.39 8.70
N ASP A 100 -34.27 -18.58 8.68
CA ASP A 100 -33.52 -19.84 8.72
C ASP A 100 -32.71 -20.05 7.45
N GLN A 101 -33.28 -19.71 6.29
CA GLN A 101 -32.55 -19.70 5.03
C GLN A 101 -31.38 -18.71 5.08
N MET A 102 -31.61 -17.48 5.57
CA MET A 102 -30.55 -16.45 5.70
C MET A 102 -29.39 -16.92 6.60
N PHE A 103 -29.71 -17.48 7.79
CA PHE A 103 -28.70 -18.01 8.70
C PHE A 103 -27.93 -19.20 8.11
N ALA A 104 -28.62 -20.10 7.38
CA ALA A 104 -28.01 -21.23 6.70
C ALA A 104 -27.10 -20.79 5.52
N GLU A 105 -27.52 -19.82 4.71
CA GLU A 105 -26.72 -19.21 3.63
C GLU A 105 -25.44 -18.57 4.18
N ALA A 106 -25.56 -17.82 5.29
CA ALA A 106 -24.43 -17.23 6.01
C ALA A 106 -23.58 -18.25 6.80
N ARG A 107 -24.01 -19.52 6.87
CA ARG A 107 -23.39 -20.61 7.66
C ARG A 107 -23.24 -20.30 9.15
N VAL A 108 -24.23 -19.64 9.75
CA VAL A 108 -24.26 -19.36 11.19
C VAL A 108 -25.48 -20.06 11.82
N VAL A 109 -25.31 -20.61 13.01
CA VAL A 109 -26.43 -21.20 13.78
C VAL A 109 -27.37 -20.07 14.20
N ASN A 110 -28.67 -20.18 13.87
CA ASN A 110 -29.69 -19.19 14.24
C ASN A 110 -29.80 -19.08 15.78
N PRO A 111 -29.40 -17.95 16.39
CA PRO A 111 -29.36 -17.78 17.85
C PRO A 111 -30.75 -17.58 18.47
N LEU A 112 -31.77 -17.26 17.64
CA LEU A 112 -33.15 -17.07 18.09
C LEU A 112 -33.89 -18.40 18.35
N LYS A 113 -33.27 -19.53 18.00
CA LYS A 113 -33.82 -20.87 18.28
C LYS A 113 -33.14 -21.50 19.50
N PRO A 114 -33.91 -22.00 20.49
CA PRO A 114 -33.34 -22.65 21.65
C PRO A 114 -32.60 -23.93 21.26
N ALA A 115 -31.36 -24.08 21.74
CA ALA A 115 -30.53 -25.24 21.44
C ALA A 115 -31.19 -26.54 21.92
N LEU A 116 -31.41 -27.47 20.98
CA LEU A 116 -31.82 -28.84 21.31
C LEU A 116 -30.65 -29.55 22.00
N THR A 117 -30.70 -29.63 23.33
CA THR A 117 -29.62 -30.18 24.16
C THR A 117 -29.42 -31.69 23.93
N THR A 118 -28.61 -32.07 22.94
CA THR A 118 -28.09 -33.43 22.80
C THR A 118 -26.99 -33.65 23.84
N ARG A 119 -27.37 -34.06 25.05
CA ARG A 119 -26.41 -34.54 26.06
C ARG A 119 -25.54 -35.67 25.46
N PRO A 120 -24.21 -35.67 25.67
CA PRO A 120 -23.38 -36.81 25.31
C PRO A 120 -23.90 -38.09 25.97
N ARG A 121 -24.03 -39.15 25.17
CA ARG A 121 -24.57 -40.44 25.59
C ARG A 121 -23.49 -41.17 26.39
N ALA A 122 -23.59 -41.16 27.72
CA ALA A 122 -22.68 -41.92 28.58
C ALA A 122 -22.66 -43.40 28.16
N SER A 123 -21.50 -43.89 27.75
CA SER A 123 -21.31 -45.26 27.27
C SER A 123 -21.36 -46.27 28.42
N ASN A 124 -22.32 -47.19 28.36
CA ASN A 124 -22.52 -48.23 29.37
C ASN A 124 -21.30 -49.15 29.51
N ALA A 125 -20.81 -49.33 30.74
CA ALA A 125 -19.88 -50.40 31.12
C ALA A 125 -20.29 -51.04 32.47
N ALA A 126 -21.39 -51.82 32.48
CA ALA A 126 -21.80 -52.58 33.67
C ALA A 126 -22.69 -53.82 33.37
N LYS A 127 -22.07 -55.00 33.23
CA LYS A 127 -22.60 -56.37 33.47
C LYS A 127 -21.37 -57.24 33.80
N LYS A 128 -21.34 -58.19 34.74
CA LYS A 128 -22.32 -58.89 35.62
C LYS A 128 -21.47 -59.48 36.79
N ALA A 129 -21.88 -59.65 38.05
CA ALA A 129 -22.84 -60.63 38.62
C ALA A 129 -23.02 -60.29 40.13
N LYS A 130 -24.19 -60.43 40.79
CA LYS A 130 -24.74 -61.66 41.44
C LYS A 130 -23.69 -62.40 42.30
N VAL A 131 -23.85 -62.73 43.59
CA VAL A 131 -25.01 -62.90 44.53
C VAL A 131 -24.49 -62.94 46.00
N ASP A 132 -25.23 -63.04 47.13
CA ASP A 132 -26.68 -63.21 47.48
C ASP A 132 -27.01 -62.68 48.92
N GLU A 133 -28.24 -62.94 49.41
CA GLU A 133 -28.72 -62.93 50.83
C GLU A 133 -28.73 -61.61 51.65
N ALA A 134 -29.35 -61.50 52.84
CA ALA A 134 -30.70 -61.87 53.31
C ALA A 134 -30.95 -61.25 54.74
N MET A 135 -32.21 -60.99 55.08
CA MET A 135 -32.76 -60.80 56.46
C MET A 135 -31.96 -60.02 57.56
N GLY A 136 -32.49 -58.84 57.94
CA GLY A 136 -33.28 -58.75 59.18
C GLY A 136 -32.73 -58.09 60.48
N VAL A 137 -33.70 -57.57 61.24
CA VAL A 137 -33.76 -57.47 62.73
C VAL A 137 -33.28 -56.19 63.46
N LYS A 138 -34.25 -55.26 63.62
CA LYS A 138 -34.78 -54.61 64.86
C LYS A 138 -33.90 -53.78 65.84
N LYS A 139 -34.62 -52.82 66.46
CA LYS A 139 -34.44 -52.12 67.76
C LYS A 139 -33.63 -50.81 67.77
N SER A 140 -33.89 -49.82 68.65
CA SER A 140 -35.13 -49.31 69.30
C SER A 140 -34.76 -48.26 70.37
N LYS A 141 -35.55 -47.17 70.50
CA LYS A 141 -35.61 -46.24 71.67
C LYS A 141 -34.33 -45.38 71.89
N LYS A 142 -34.36 -44.20 72.55
CA LYS A 142 -35.42 -43.45 73.27
C LYS A 142 -35.07 -41.92 73.26
N PHE A 143 -36.07 -41.05 73.40
CA PHE A 143 -36.21 -39.83 74.24
C PHE A 143 -34.92 -39.27 74.92
N GLU A 144 -34.69 -37.96 75.15
CA GLU A 144 -35.63 -36.83 75.41
C GLU A 144 -34.93 -35.44 75.29
N ASN A 145 -35.64 -34.46 74.71
CA ASN A 145 -35.82 -33.03 75.09
C ASN A 145 -34.69 -32.03 75.50
N VAL A 146 -34.81 -30.82 74.88
CA VAL A 146 -34.52 -29.44 75.39
C VAL A 146 -33.03 -29.11 75.68
N ASP A 147 -32.40 -28.09 75.10
CA ASP A 147 -32.80 -26.66 75.16
C ASP A 147 -32.31 -25.80 73.97
N GLU A 148 -32.82 -24.58 73.86
CA GLU A 148 -32.61 -23.62 72.78
C GLU A 148 -31.78 -22.40 73.23
N SER A 149 -30.59 -22.18 72.64
CA SER A 149 -30.12 -20.84 72.19
C SER A 149 -28.65 -20.80 71.75
N ASN A 150 -28.41 -20.02 70.69
CA ASN A 150 -27.18 -19.27 70.39
C ASN A 150 -25.81 -19.98 70.48
N LEU A 151 -25.27 -20.37 69.31
CA LEU A 151 -24.18 -19.62 68.65
C LEU A 151 -23.83 -20.24 67.28
N VAL A 152 -23.42 -19.39 66.34
CA VAL A 152 -23.22 -19.74 64.91
C VAL A 152 -22.02 -20.68 64.72
N PRO A 153 -22.17 -21.86 64.08
CA PRO A 153 -21.04 -22.67 63.68
C PRO A 153 -20.40 -22.11 62.40
N VAL A 154 -19.13 -21.75 62.48
CA VAL A 154 -18.29 -21.31 61.37
C VAL A 154 -18.35 -22.33 60.22
N ARG A 155 -18.93 -21.94 59.09
CA ARG A 155 -18.80 -22.71 57.83
C ARG A 155 -17.33 -22.67 57.41
N LYS A 156 -16.63 -23.80 57.57
CA LYS A 156 -15.36 -24.05 56.88
C LYS A 156 -15.59 -23.86 55.38
N GLN A 157 -15.02 -22.80 54.81
CA GLN A 157 -14.91 -22.68 53.36
C GLN A 157 -13.90 -23.71 52.88
N SER A 158 -14.38 -24.83 52.36
CA SER A 158 -13.56 -25.76 51.61
C SER A 158 -13.30 -25.15 50.23
N SER A 159 -12.17 -24.46 50.08
CA SER A 159 -11.65 -24.06 48.77
C SER A 159 -11.13 -25.30 48.03
N SER A 160 -12.03 -26.17 47.58
CA SER A 160 -11.71 -27.25 46.66
C SER A 160 -11.37 -26.63 45.30
N SER A 161 -10.09 -26.48 45.01
CA SER A 161 -9.61 -26.18 43.65
C SER A 161 -9.94 -27.37 42.77
N SER A 162 -11.10 -27.34 42.13
CA SER A 162 -11.48 -28.33 41.14
C SER A 162 -10.48 -28.30 39.98
N THR A 163 -10.20 -29.49 39.45
CA THR A 163 -9.27 -29.72 38.33
C THR A 163 -9.99 -30.46 37.23
N GLU A 164 -9.70 -30.11 35.99
CA GLU A 164 -10.29 -30.68 34.78
C GLU A 164 -9.16 -31.15 33.84
N GLU A 165 -9.40 -32.20 33.07
CA GLU A 165 -8.49 -32.66 32.03
C GLU A 165 -8.80 -31.97 30.70
N CYS A 166 -7.77 -31.54 29.96
CA CYS A 166 -7.94 -30.95 28.63
C CYS A 166 -7.93 -32.03 27.55
N GLU A 167 -9.02 -32.20 26.80
CA GLU A 167 -9.16 -33.25 25.77
C GLU A 167 -8.22 -33.07 24.55
N ILE A 168 -7.50 -31.94 24.43
CA ILE A 168 -6.53 -31.70 23.34
C ILE A 168 -5.12 -32.16 23.73
N CYS A 169 -4.67 -31.88 24.96
CA CYS A 169 -3.30 -32.17 25.41
C CYS A 169 -3.21 -33.21 26.53
N PHE A 170 -4.35 -33.69 27.06
CA PHE A 170 -4.48 -34.66 28.14
C PHE A 170 -3.78 -34.26 29.45
N ILE A 171 -3.66 -32.94 29.71
CA ILE A 171 -3.10 -32.40 30.95
C ILE A 171 -4.25 -32.02 31.90
N VAL A 172 -4.15 -32.46 33.15
CA VAL A 172 -5.04 -32.06 34.26
C VAL A 172 -4.62 -30.70 34.79
N LEU A 173 -5.51 -29.72 34.72
CA LEU A 173 -5.27 -28.32 35.10
C LEU A 173 -6.39 -27.78 36.01
N PRO A 174 -6.14 -26.74 36.82
CA PRO A 174 -7.20 -26.11 37.62
C PRO A 174 -8.24 -25.44 36.72
N CYS A 175 -9.51 -25.41 37.15
CA CYS A 175 -10.63 -24.91 36.34
C CYS A 175 -10.48 -23.47 35.82
N ASN A 176 -9.66 -22.64 36.45
CA ASN A 176 -9.39 -21.26 36.00
C ASN A 176 -8.50 -21.18 34.75
N MET A 177 -7.79 -22.25 34.40
CA MET A 177 -6.99 -22.37 33.16
C MET A 177 -7.79 -22.97 32.00
N MET A 178 -9.07 -23.31 32.22
CA MET A 178 -9.95 -23.96 31.24
C MET A 178 -11.01 -22.99 30.73
N THR A 179 -10.96 -22.62 29.45
CA THR A 179 -11.97 -21.78 28.80
C THR A 179 -12.90 -22.64 27.94
N GLY A 180 -14.20 -22.32 27.96
CA GLY A 180 -15.20 -22.95 27.11
C GLY A 180 -16.08 -21.94 26.39
N LEU A 181 -16.84 -22.45 25.42
CA LEU A 181 -17.86 -21.72 24.66
C LEU A 181 -19.26 -22.22 25.02
N GLU A 182 -20.29 -21.64 24.39
CA GLU A 182 -21.71 -21.98 24.61
C GLU A 182 -22.06 -23.45 24.30
N CYS A 183 -21.26 -24.15 23.48
CA CYS A 183 -21.36 -25.60 23.27
C CYS A 183 -21.02 -26.45 24.52
N GLY A 184 -20.46 -25.85 25.56
CA GLY A 184 -20.03 -26.56 26.77
C GLY A 184 -18.66 -27.27 26.67
N HIS A 185 -18.07 -27.39 25.48
CA HIS A 185 -16.69 -27.86 25.30
C HIS A 185 -15.70 -26.90 26.00
N ARG A 186 -14.73 -27.45 26.74
CA ARG A 186 -13.72 -26.70 27.49
C ARG A 186 -12.33 -27.23 27.21
N PHE A 187 -11.41 -26.32 26.90
CA PHE A 187 -10.00 -26.64 26.66
C PHE A 187 -9.11 -25.67 27.45
N CYS A 188 -7.86 -26.06 27.68
CA CYS A 188 -6.94 -25.19 28.39
C CYS A 188 -6.60 -23.94 27.57
N THR A 189 -6.29 -22.83 28.23
CA THR A 189 -5.97 -21.56 27.56
C THR A 189 -4.78 -21.67 26.61
N GLN A 190 -3.88 -22.64 26.81
CA GLN A 190 -2.75 -22.89 25.91
C GLN A 190 -3.19 -23.52 24.60
N CYS A 191 -3.94 -24.63 24.63
CA CYS A 191 -4.44 -25.28 23.41
C CYS A 191 -5.37 -24.36 22.61
N TRP A 192 -6.16 -23.52 23.29
CA TRP A 192 -6.92 -22.45 22.62
C TRP A 192 -6.00 -21.44 21.92
N ALA A 193 -4.95 -20.95 22.59
CA ALA A 193 -4.03 -19.97 21.99
C ALA A 193 -3.28 -20.55 20.79
N GLU A 194 -2.85 -21.82 20.87
CA GLU A 194 -2.21 -22.56 19.77
C GLU A 194 -3.19 -22.75 18.59
N TYR A 195 -4.38 -23.30 18.84
CA TYR A 195 -5.44 -23.50 17.83
C TYR A 195 -5.78 -22.19 17.10
N LEU A 196 -6.05 -21.11 17.84
CA LEU A 196 -6.38 -19.81 17.26
C LEU A 196 -5.21 -19.27 16.44
N THR A 197 -3.97 -19.38 16.93
CA THR A 197 -2.78 -18.90 16.22
C THR A 197 -2.59 -19.61 14.89
N THR A 198 -2.69 -20.94 14.84
CA THR A 198 -2.61 -21.71 13.59
C THR A 198 -3.75 -21.35 12.62
N LYS A 199 -5.01 -21.24 13.10
CA LYS A 199 -6.14 -20.82 12.25
C LYS A 199 -5.96 -19.43 11.64
N ILE A 200 -5.42 -18.48 12.41
CA ILE A 200 -5.22 -17.09 11.98
C ILE A 200 -4.02 -16.93 11.05
N MET A 201 -2.89 -17.60 11.35
CA MET A 201 -1.60 -17.35 10.69
C MET A 201 -1.30 -18.32 9.54
N GLU A 202 -1.69 -19.59 9.65
CA GLU A 202 -1.41 -20.62 8.64
C GLU A 202 -2.57 -20.79 7.67
N GLU A 203 -3.81 -20.90 8.18
CA GLU A 203 -5.01 -21.04 7.34
C GLU A 203 -5.61 -19.70 6.87
N GLY A 204 -5.22 -18.58 7.49
CA GLY A 204 -5.74 -17.24 7.15
C GLY A 204 -7.21 -17.01 7.50
N VAL A 205 -7.82 -17.87 8.34
CA VAL A 205 -9.24 -17.82 8.66
C VAL A 205 -9.48 -16.88 9.85
N GLY A 206 -10.00 -15.68 9.58
CA GLY A 206 -10.41 -14.74 10.63
C GLY A 206 -11.93 -14.66 10.86
N GLN A 207 -12.75 -14.74 9.80
CA GLN A 207 -14.16 -14.33 9.88
C GLN A 207 -15.07 -15.34 10.60
N THR A 208 -14.77 -16.64 10.51
CA THR A 208 -15.61 -17.76 10.96
C THR A 208 -14.77 -18.87 11.62
N ILE A 209 -14.10 -18.55 12.72
CA ILE A 209 -13.37 -19.57 13.51
C ILE A 209 -14.37 -20.35 14.36
N ALA A 210 -14.44 -21.67 14.18
CA ALA A 210 -15.30 -22.57 14.93
C ALA A 210 -14.64 -23.09 16.22
N CYS A 211 -15.38 -23.86 17.02
CA CYS A 211 -14.87 -24.53 18.19
C CYS A 211 -13.81 -25.57 17.83
N ALA A 212 -12.78 -25.75 18.67
CA ALA A 212 -11.74 -26.76 18.48
C ALA A 212 -12.23 -28.21 18.69
N ALA A 213 -13.48 -28.42 19.10
CA ALA A 213 -14.09 -29.74 19.26
C ALA A 213 -14.47 -30.36 17.91
N HIS A 214 -14.32 -31.68 17.78
CA HIS A 214 -14.66 -32.41 16.56
C HIS A 214 -16.16 -32.26 16.20
N ALA A 215 -16.44 -31.81 14.96
CA ALA A 215 -17.80 -31.59 14.44
C ALA A 215 -18.66 -30.61 15.27
N CYS A 216 -18.06 -29.51 15.73
CA CYS A 216 -18.75 -28.45 16.48
C CYS A 216 -18.63 -27.09 15.77
N ASP A 217 -19.66 -26.71 15.02
CA ASP A 217 -19.69 -25.48 14.21
C ASP A 217 -20.03 -24.19 15.00
N ILE A 218 -20.09 -24.25 16.35
CA ILE A 218 -20.27 -23.05 17.17
C ILE A 218 -19.04 -22.16 17.05
N LEU A 219 -19.26 -20.90 16.68
CA LEU A 219 -18.21 -19.92 16.42
C LEU A 219 -17.59 -19.37 17.71
N VAL A 220 -16.31 -19.04 17.66
CA VAL A 220 -15.60 -18.30 18.71
C VAL A 220 -15.95 -16.82 18.57
N ASP A 221 -16.42 -16.19 19.65
CA ASP A 221 -16.69 -14.75 19.64
C ASP A 221 -15.40 -13.92 19.58
N ASP A 222 -15.49 -12.74 18.95
CA ASP A 222 -14.31 -11.91 18.65
C ASP A 222 -13.58 -11.46 19.94
N ALA A 223 -14.31 -11.28 21.06
CA ALA A 223 -13.73 -10.89 22.34
C ALA A 223 -12.97 -12.05 23.03
N THR A 224 -13.46 -13.29 22.90
CA THR A 224 -12.76 -14.50 23.34
C THR A 224 -11.48 -14.73 22.55
N VAL A 225 -11.47 -14.51 21.23
CA VAL A 225 -10.23 -14.58 20.43
C VAL A 225 -9.22 -13.54 20.93
N MET A 226 -9.63 -12.28 21.07
CA MET A 226 -8.76 -11.20 21.54
C MET A 226 -8.26 -11.36 22.99
N ARG A 227 -8.96 -12.15 23.81
CA ARG A 227 -8.57 -12.50 25.18
C ARG A 227 -7.62 -13.70 25.26
N LEU A 228 -7.78 -14.71 24.40
CA LEU A 228 -7.03 -15.97 24.45
C LEU A 228 -5.70 -15.90 23.69
N VAL A 229 -5.67 -15.21 22.55
CA VAL A 229 -4.42 -14.94 21.83
C VAL A 229 -3.54 -14.04 22.69
N ARG A 230 -2.23 -14.33 22.77
CA ARG A 230 -1.25 -13.55 23.54
C ARG A 230 -0.35 -12.68 22.67
N ASP A 231 0.09 -13.20 21.53
CA ASP A 231 0.96 -12.48 20.61
C ASP A 231 0.21 -11.33 19.93
N SER A 232 0.78 -10.12 20.02
CA SER A 232 0.27 -8.91 19.39
C SER A 232 0.22 -9.02 17.87
N LYS A 233 1.20 -9.70 17.23
CA LYS A 233 1.23 -9.88 15.77
C LYS A 233 0.04 -10.71 15.28
N VAL A 234 -0.33 -11.76 16.03
CA VAL A 234 -1.49 -12.61 15.75
C VAL A 234 -2.79 -11.84 15.96
N LYS A 235 -2.90 -11.04 17.03
CA LYS A 235 -4.07 -10.15 17.25
C LYS A 235 -4.27 -9.17 16.11
N LEU A 236 -3.21 -8.48 15.69
CA LEU A 236 -3.25 -7.50 14.62
C LEU A 236 -3.68 -8.16 13.29
N LYS A 237 -3.15 -9.35 12.99
CA LYS A 237 -3.55 -10.13 11.81
C LYS A 237 -5.02 -10.54 11.87
N TYR A 238 -5.51 -10.99 13.01
CA TYR A 238 -6.92 -11.33 13.21
C TYR A 238 -7.84 -10.12 13.05
N GLN A 239 -7.51 -8.99 13.68
CA GLN A 239 -8.26 -7.73 13.55
C GLN A 239 -8.34 -7.27 12.09
N HIS A 240 -7.25 -7.36 11.34
CA HIS A 240 -7.24 -7.08 9.90
C HIS A 240 -8.14 -8.05 9.11
N LEU A 241 -8.08 -9.37 9.38
CA LEU A 241 -8.93 -10.36 8.70
C LEU A 241 -10.44 -10.17 8.95
N ILE A 242 -10.85 -9.82 10.17
CA ILE A 242 -12.28 -9.56 10.47
C ILE A 242 -12.77 -8.22 9.92
N THR A 243 -11.89 -7.21 9.81
CA THR A 243 -12.22 -5.88 9.25
C THR A 243 -12.04 -5.79 7.74
N ASN A 244 -11.39 -6.76 7.07
CA ASN A 244 -11.08 -6.65 5.64
C ASN A 244 -12.32 -6.38 4.78
N SER A 245 -13.41 -7.14 5.01
CA SER A 245 -14.69 -6.95 4.32
C SER A 245 -15.32 -5.58 4.59
N PHE A 246 -15.21 -5.05 5.81
CA PHE A 246 -15.72 -3.72 6.18
C PHE A 246 -15.01 -2.61 5.40
N VAL A 247 -13.69 -2.76 5.18
CA VAL A 247 -12.89 -1.83 4.38
C VAL A 247 -13.17 -2.02 2.88
N GLU A 248 -13.15 -3.24 2.36
CA GLU A 248 -13.37 -3.53 0.93
C GLU A 248 -14.78 -3.13 0.42
N CYS A 249 -15.80 -3.24 1.27
CA CYS A 249 -17.17 -2.83 0.91
C CYS A 249 -17.39 -1.31 1.05
N ASN A 250 -16.52 -0.59 1.75
CA ASN A 250 -16.63 0.85 1.94
C ASN A 250 -15.75 1.61 0.95
N ARG A 251 -16.36 2.21 -0.07
CA ARG A 251 -15.66 3.01 -1.10
C ARG A 251 -14.76 4.13 -0.55
N LEU A 252 -15.02 4.62 0.67
CA LEU A 252 -14.26 5.69 1.33
C LEU A 252 -13.09 5.18 2.18
N LEU A 253 -12.90 3.86 2.29
CA LEU A 253 -11.78 3.23 2.99
C LEU A 253 -10.91 2.44 2.01
N ARG A 254 -9.60 2.39 2.27
CA ARG A 254 -8.68 1.48 1.57
C ARG A 254 -7.47 1.11 2.42
N TRP A 255 -7.11 -0.16 2.45
CA TRP A 255 -5.86 -0.61 3.08
C TRP A 255 -4.63 -0.01 2.41
N CYS A 256 -3.59 0.25 3.21
CA CYS A 256 -2.26 0.53 2.68
C CYS A 256 -1.70 -0.73 1.99
N PRO A 257 -1.21 -0.65 0.73
CA PRO A 257 -0.71 -1.82 -0.01
C PRO A 257 0.72 -2.23 0.42
N SER A 258 1.39 -1.44 1.27
CA SER A 258 2.71 -1.78 1.82
C SER A 258 2.67 -3.11 2.59
N PRO A 259 3.58 -4.06 2.33
CA PRO A 259 3.73 -5.27 3.13
C PRO A 259 3.85 -4.97 4.63
N ASP A 260 3.30 -5.86 5.46
CA ASP A 260 3.23 -5.77 6.92
C ASP A 260 2.53 -4.51 7.50
N CYS A 261 1.94 -3.64 6.68
CA CYS A 261 1.18 -2.48 7.13
C CYS A 261 -0.33 -2.78 7.19
N ASN A 262 -0.93 -2.71 8.38
CA ASN A 262 -2.36 -2.96 8.60
C ASN A 262 -3.17 -1.66 8.84
N ASN A 263 -2.68 -0.53 8.34
CA ASN A 263 -3.40 0.75 8.39
C ASN A 263 -4.30 0.91 7.16
N ALA A 264 -5.41 1.63 7.29
CA ALA A 264 -6.22 2.07 6.16
C ALA A 264 -6.24 3.59 6.03
N ILE A 265 -6.50 4.07 4.82
CA ILE A 265 -6.77 5.46 4.50
C ILE A 265 -8.28 5.64 4.42
N LYS A 266 -8.80 6.71 5.02
CA LYS A 266 -10.19 7.17 4.92
C LYS A 266 -10.23 8.51 4.21
N VAL A 267 -11.13 8.67 3.25
CA VAL A 267 -11.30 9.90 2.44
C VAL A 267 -12.74 10.42 2.53
N GLN A 268 -12.97 11.70 2.23
CA GLN A 268 -14.32 12.26 2.16
C GLN A 268 -15.05 11.87 0.87
N TYR A 269 -14.33 11.81 -0.24
CA TYR A 269 -14.80 11.40 -1.56
C TYR A 269 -13.69 10.65 -2.30
N VAL A 270 -14.05 9.85 -3.29
CA VAL A 270 -13.12 8.96 -3.99
C VAL A 270 -12.53 9.67 -5.20
N GLU A 271 -11.22 9.94 -5.17
CA GLU A 271 -10.50 10.53 -6.30
C GLU A 271 -9.16 9.79 -6.57
N ALA A 272 -8.62 9.95 -7.77
CA ALA A 272 -7.32 9.41 -8.17
C ALA A 272 -6.15 10.30 -7.69
N ARG A 273 -6.09 10.53 -6.37
CA ARG A 273 -5.06 11.35 -5.71
C ARG A 273 -4.06 10.49 -4.93
N ALA A 274 -2.87 11.07 -4.72
CA ALA A 274 -1.83 10.50 -3.87
C ALA A 274 -2.24 10.56 -2.39
N VAL A 275 -2.12 9.45 -1.68
CA VAL A 275 -2.29 9.38 -0.23
C VAL A 275 -1.07 8.73 0.40
N THR A 276 -0.56 9.30 1.49
CA THR A 276 0.64 8.83 2.20
C THR A 276 0.25 8.23 3.54
N CYS A 277 0.56 6.95 3.73
CA CYS A 277 0.30 6.25 4.98
C CYS A 277 1.33 6.64 6.07
N LYS A 278 0.97 6.41 7.34
CA LYS A 278 1.86 6.52 8.52
C LYS A 278 3.18 5.72 8.37
N CYS A 279 3.21 4.70 7.50
CA CYS A 279 4.43 3.94 7.16
C CYS A 279 5.29 4.58 6.04
N MET A 280 5.01 5.83 5.64
CA MET A 280 5.64 6.58 4.54
C MET A 280 5.38 6.04 3.12
N HIS A 281 4.59 4.98 2.98
CA HIS A 281 4.19 4.48 1.66
C HIS A 281 3.13 5.39 1.01
N THR A 282 3.37 5.81 -0.23
CA THR A 282 2.48 6.71 -0.99
C THR A 282 1.90 6.01 -2.21
N PHE A 283 0.58 5.93 -2.27
CA PHE A 283 -0.17 5.18 -3.27
C PHE A 283 -1.38 5.97 -3.80
N CYS A 284 -1.95 5.54 -4.91
CA CYS A 284 -3.15 6.15 -5.48
C CYS A 284 -4.40 5.56 -4.81
N PHE A 285 -5.24 6.42 -4.18
CA PHE A 285 -6.42 5.95 -3.44
C PHE A 285 -7.43 5.20 -4.33
N GLN A 286 -7.60 5.61 -5.58
CA GLN A 286 -8.59 5.03 -6.50
C GLN A 286 -8.25 3.60 -6.96
N CYS A 287 -7.00 3.34 -7.34
CA CYS A 287 -6.60 2.03 -7.87
C CYS A 287 -5.92 1.12 -6.83
N GLY A 288 -5.25 1.68 -5.82
CA GLY A 288 -4.46 0.93 -4.84
C GLY A 288 -3.00 0.68 -5.24
N GLU A 289 -2.62 1.00 -6.49
CA GLU A 289 -1.23 0.93 -6.95
C GLU A 289 -0.38 2.07 -6.38
N ASN A 290 0.94 1.90 -6.41
CA ASN A 290 1.91 2.98 -6.15
C ASN A 290 1.52 4.27 -6.90
N TRP A 291 1.81 5.44 -6.31
CA TRP A 291 1.47 6.71 -6.95
C TRP A 291 2.09 6.82 -8.35
N HIS A 292 1.26 7.08 -9.36
CA HIS A 292 1.60 6.78 -10.75
C HIS A 292 1.43 7.98 -11.70
N ASP A 293 1.77 9.17 -11.23
CA ASP A 293 1.94 10.36 -12.08
C ASP A 293 2.99 10.08 -13.17
N PRO A 294 2.75 10.35 -14.47
CA PRO A 294 1.59 11.07 -15.04
C PRO A 294 0.45 10.18 -15.56
N VAL A 295 0.51 8.85 -15.45
CA VAL A 295 -0.43 7.96 -16.15
C VAL A 295 -1.77 7.83 -15.40
N ARG A 296 -2.91 7.80 -16.12
CA ARG A 296 -4.23 7.53 -15.52
C ARG A 296 -4.37 6.06 -15.09
N CYS A 297 -5.13 5.80 -14.01
CA CYS A 297 -5.30 4.47 -13.41
C CYS A 297 -5.74 3.37 -14.39
N ASN A 298 -6.59 3.72 -15.37
CA ASN A 298 -7.11 2.78 -16.38
C ASN A 298 -6.02 2.32 -17.35
N LEU A 299 -5.12 3.21 -17.76
CA LEU A 299 -3.98 2.89 -18.61
C LEU A 299 -2.94 2.06 -17.86
N LEU A 300 -2.65 2.40 -16.59
CA LEU A 300 -1.77 1.58 -15.75
C LEU A 300 -2.34 0.17 -15.55
N LYS A 301 -3.64 0.03 -15.28
CA LYS A 301 -4.28 -1.29 -15.14
C LYS A 301 -4.21 -2.13 -16.42
N ARG A 302 -4.34 -1.50 -17.60
CA ARG A 302 -4.11 -2.17 -18.90
C ARG A 302 -2.65 -2.59 -19.07
N TRP A 303 -1.70 -1.76 -18.63
CA TRP A 303 -0.27 -2.04 -18.71
C TRP A 303 0.15 -3.21 -17.83
N ILE A 304 -0.21 -3.19 -16.54
CA ILE A 304 0.09 -4.27 -15.59
C ILE A 304 -0.43 -5.59 -16.13
N LYS A 305 -1.72 -5.65 -16.50
CA LYS A 305 -2.31 -6.85 -17.11
C LYS A 305 -1.55 -7.31 -18.35
N LYS A 306 -1.13 -6.39 -19.22
CA LYS A 306 -0.35 -6.74 -20.42
C LYS A 306 1.03 -7.31 -20.07
N CYS A 307 1.70 -6.77 -19.06
CA CYS A 307 2.97 -7.29 -18.57
C CYS A 307 2.85 -8.68 -17.92
N ASP A 308 1.72 -8.97 -17.27
CA ASP A 308 1.40 -10.28 -16.70
C ASP A 308 1.05 -11.29 -17.79
N ASP A 309 0.16 -10.94 -18.74
CA ASP A 309 -0.30 -11.82 -19.82
C ASP A 309 0.84 -12.17 -20.82
N ASP A 310 1.73 -11.22 -21.15
CA ASP A 310 2.87 -11.43 -22.09
C ASP A 310 4.12 -12.07 -21.41
N SER A 311 4.01 -12.52 -20.16
CA SER A 311 5.17 -12.89 -19.32
C SER A 311 5.94 -14.14 -19.78
N GLU A 312 5.29 -15.07 -20.50
CA GLU A 312 5.87 -16.36 -20.90
C GLU A 312 6.86 -16.31 -22.09
N THR A 313 6.99 -15.18 -22.83
CA THR A 313 7.73 -15.20 -24.12
C THR A 313 8.89 -14.21 -24.29
N SER A 314 9.18 -13.29 -23.36
CA SER A 314 10.36 -12.39 -23.50
C SER A 314 10.92 -11.74 -22.22
N ASN A 315 10.24 -11.79 -21.07
CA ASN A 315 10.57 -10.94 -19.91
C ASN A 315 11.89 -11.31 -19.17
N TRP A 316 12.61 -12.35 -19.59
CA TRP A 316 13.88 -12.78 -18.97
C TRP A 316 15.15 -12.34 -19.73
N ILE A 317 15.02 -11.74 -20.92
CA ILE A 317 16.17 -11.33 -21.77
C ILE A 317 16.59 -9.85 -21.52
N ALA A 318 15.87 -9.12 -20.67
CA ALA A 318 16.39 -7.91 -20.01
C ALA A 318 17.34 -8.29 -18.86
N ALA A 319 18.39 -9.05 -19.18
CA ALA A 319 19.27 -9.65 -18.19
C ALA A 319 19.97 -8.58 -17.34
N ASN A 320 20.21 -8.93 -16.06
CA ASN A 320 21.07 -8.15 -15.15
C ASN A 320 22.49 -7.98 -15.69
N THR A 321 22.87 -8.80 -16.68
CA THR A 321 24.11 -8.79 -17.41
C THR A 321 23.90 -8.38 -18.87
N LYS A 322 24.74 -7.48 -19.39
CA LYS A 322 24.81 -7.12 -20.83
C LYS A 322 26.27 -7.08 -21.26
N GLU A 323 26.53 -7.14 -22.57
CA GLU A 323 27.87 -7.01 -23.12
C GLU A 323 28.25 -5.55 -23.38
N CYS A 324 29.51 -5.18 -23.16
CA CYS A 324 30.04 -3.89 -23.59
C CYS A 324 30.00 -3.77 -25.13
N PRO A 325 29.42 -2.70 -25.70
CA PRO A 325 29.25 -2.55 -27.16
C PRO A 325 30.57 -2.44 -27.96
N LYS A 326 31.72 -2.28 -27.27
CA LYS A 326 33.05 -2.11 -27.90
C LYS A 326 34.00 -3.29 -27.70
N CYS A 327 33.89 -4.02 -26.60
CA CYS A 327 34.84 -5.11 -26.27
C CYS A 327 34.16 -6.42 -25.87
N ASN A 328 32.83 -6.49 -25.91
CA ASN A 328 31.99 -7.67 -25.63
C ASN A 328 32.22 -8.32 -24.26
N VAL A 329 32.92 -7.66 -23.35
CA VAL A 329 33.02 -8.11 -21.95
C VAL A 329 31.64 -7.97 -21.30
N THR A 330 31.18 -9.05 -20.66
CA THR A 330 29.95 -9.08 -19.88
C THR A 330 30.08 -8.17 -18.65
N ILE A 331 29.10 -7.30 -18.46
CA ILE A 331 28.98 -6.34 -17.36
C ILE A 331 27.66 -6.64 -16.65
N GLU A 332 27.69 -6.76 -15.32
CA GLU A 332 26.50 -6.84 -14.47
C GLU A 332 26.12 -5.43 -13.97
N LYS A 333 24.81 -5.13 -13.89
CA LYS A 333 24.30 -3.87 -13.36
C LYS A 333 24.35 -3.89 -11.82
N ASP A 334 25.25 -3.09 -11.25
CA ASP A 334 25.47 -2.97 -9.79
C ASP A 334 24.89 -1.69 -9.17
N GLY A 335 24.44 -0.73 -9.99
CA GLY A 335 23.85 0.55 -9.57
C GLY A 335 22.53 0.90 -10.24
N GLY A 336 21.91 2.00 -9.81
CA GLY A 336 20.70 2.56 -10.40
C GLY A 336 20.99 3.38 -11.66
N CYS A 337 22.16 4.02 -11.73
CA CYS A 337 22.56 4.83 -12.87
C CYS A 337 22.66 4.01 -14.17
N ASN A 338 22.17 4.56 -15.28
CA ASN A 338 22.27 3.95 -16.61
C ASN A 338 23.53 4.40 -17.39
N HIS A 339 24.31 5.35 -16.87
CA HIS A 339 25.64 5.69 -17.41
C HIS A 339 26.65 4.60 -17.04
N MET A 340 27.09 3.80 -18.00
CA MET A 340 27.99 2.68 -17.78
C MET A 340 29.39 2.96 -18.32
N VAL A 341 30.37 2.94 -17.43
CA VAL A 341 31.80 2.95 -17.78
C VAL A 341 32.29 1.51 -17.82
N CYS A 342 32.82 1.06 -18.96
CA CYS A 342 33.35 -0.30 -19.04
C CYS A 342 34.58 -0.47 -18.11
N LYS A 343 34.49 -1.44 -17.18
CA LYS A 343 35.53 -1.73 -16.16
C LYS A 343 36.78 -2.43 -16.72
N ASN A 344 36.82 -2.74 -18.02
CA ASN A 344 37.97 -3.36 -18.66
C ASN A 344 39.09 -2.33 -18.82
N GLN A 345 40.29 -2.59 -18.28
CA GLN A 345 41.41 -1.65 -18.35
C GLN A 345 41.81 -1.27 -19.79
N ASN A 346 41.56 -2.16 -20.76
CA ASN A 346 41.81 -1.94 -22.20
C ASN A 346 40.63 -1.29 -22.94
N CYS A 347 39.47 -1.15 -22.31
CA CYS A 347 38.27 -0.56 -22.89
C CYS A 347 37.55 0.28 -21.82
N LYS A 348 37.92 1.56 -21.72
CA LYS A 348 37.26 2.56 -20.85
C LYS A 348 36.30 3.39 -21.70
N THR A 349 35.26 2.75 -22.22
CA THR A 349 34.26 3.42 -23.05
C THR A 349 32.93 3.49 -22.32
N ASP A 350 32.34 4.67 -22.43
CA ASP A 350 31.16 5.12 -21.72
C ASP A 350 29.92 4.97 -22.60
N PHE A 351 28.90 4.27 -22.11
CA PHE A 351 27.72 3.92 -22.89
C PHE A 351 26.46 3.88 -22.02
N CYS A 352 25.30 3.99 -22.66
CA CYS A 352 24.01 3.89 -21.98
C CYS A 352 23.57 2.43 -21.83
N TRP A 353 23.23 2.00 -20.61
CA TRP A 353 22.75 0.64 -20.33
C TRP A 353 21.50 0.26 -21.13
N VAL A 354 20.62 1.22 -21.44
CA VAL A 354 19.34 0.97 -22.12
C VAL A 354 19.57 0.66 -23.61
N CYS A 355 20.14 1.61 -24.36
CA CYS A 355 20.29 1.50 -25.82
C CYS A 355 21.63 0.91 -26.30
N LEU A 356 22.62 0.75 -25.40
CA LEU A 356 24.00 0.38 -25.72
C LEU A 356 24.74 1.37 -26.65
N GLY A 357 24.16 2.55 -26.90
CA GLY A 357 24.80 3.66 -27.61
C GLY A 357 25.79 4.44 -26.74
N PRO A 358 26.65 5.28 -27.36
CA PRO A 358 27.63 6.10 -26.65
C PRO A 358 26.96 7.06 -25.65
N TRP A 359 27.62 7.34 -24.53
CA TRP A 359 27.03 8.21 -23.50
C TRP A 359 26.98 9.69 -23.92
N GLU A 360 28.08 10.25 -24.42
CA GLU A 360 28.28 11.68 -24.70
C GLU A 360 27.12 12.40 -25.43
N PRO A 361 26.42 11.81 -26.43
CA PRO A 361 25.27 12.45 -27.08
C PRO A 361 24.00 12.58 -26.21
N HIS A 362 23.87 11.84 -25.10
CA HIS A 362 22.66 11.84 -24.29
C HIS A 362 22.42 13.22 -23.64
N GLY A 363 21.16 13.67 -23.66
CA GLY A 363 20.78 15.02 -23.21
C GLY A 363 20.93 16.11 -24.28
N SER A 364 21.51 15.81 -25.44
CA SER A 364 21.46 16.70 -26.61
C SER A 364 20.11 16.64 -27.31
N SER A 365 19.72 17.70 -28.02
CA SER A 365 18.45 17.75 -28.77
C SER A 365 18.39 16.78 -29.95
N TRP A 366 19.55 16.41 -30.51
CA TRP A 366 19.65 15.60 -31.73
C TRP A 366 19.72 14.10 -31.47
N TYR A 367 20.10 13.66 -30.27
CA TYR A 367 20.16 12.23 -29.91
C TYR A 367 19.07 11.86 -28.89
N ASN A 368 18.13 11.01 -29.29
CA ASN A 368 16.92 10.72 -28.51
C ASN A 368 16.81 9.22 -28.20
N CYS A 369 17.31 8.80 -27.03
CA CYS A 369 17.22 7.40 -26.56
C CYS A 369 15.80 6.98 -26.13
N ASN A 370 14.95 7.92 -25.74
CA ASN A 370 13.62 7.68 -25.19
C ASN A 370 12.50 7.56 -26.24
N ARG A 371 12.73 8.09 -27.46
CA ARG A 371 11.73 8.13 -28.54
C ARG A 371 11.69 6.83 -29.34
N TYR A 372 10.49 6.33 -29.65
CA TYR A 372 10.31 5.21 -30.57
C TYR A 372 10.13 5.72 -32.01
N ASP A 373 11.12 5.44 -32.86
CA ASP A 373 11.03 5.69 -34.29
C ASP A 373 10.24 4.56 -34.97
N GLU A 374 9.09 4.92 -35.53
CA GLU A 374 8.27 3.98 -36.30
C GLU A 374 8.70 3.87 -37.75
N GLU A 375 9.36 4.89 -38.31
CA GLU A 375 9.79 4.91 -39.70
C GLU A 375 11.06 4.07 -39.88
N GLU A 376 12.03 4.19 -38.97
CA GLU A 376 13.19 3.27 -38.90
C GLU A 376 12.73 1.81 -38.73
N ALA A 377 11.76 1.57 -37.84
CA ALA A 377 11.20 0.24 -37.61
C ALA A 377 10.41 -0.32 -38.80
N LYS A 378 9.74 0.54 -39.59
CA LYS A 378 9.02 0.16 -40.83
C LYS A 378 9.96 -0.03 -42.02
N ALA A 379 10.95 0.86 -42.20
CA ALA A 379 11.93 0.81 -43.27
C ALA A 379 12.79 -0.46 -43.24
N ALA A 380 12.90 -1.10 -42.07
CA ALA A 380 13.65 -2.33 -41.91
C ALA A 380 13.00 -3.58 -42.57
N ARG A 381 11.70 -3.61 -42.96
CA ARG A 381 11.01 -4.87 -43.36
C ARG A 381 9.84 -4.75 -44.35
N ASP A 382 9.57 -5.88 -45.02
CA ASP A 382 8.48 -6.10 -45.99
C ASP A 382 7.08 -6.34 -45.35
N ALA A 383 6.04 -6.26 -46.19
CA ALA A 383 4.65 -5.98 -45.83
C ALA A 383 3.83 -7.00 -44.98
N GLN A 384 4.44 -7.99 -44.30
CA GLN A 384 3.70 -9.05 -43.58
C GLN A 384 3.52 -8.79 -42.06
N GLU A 385 3.73 -7.55 -41.59
CA GLU A 385 4.38 -7.38 -40.27
C GLU A 385 3.68 -6.53 -39.19
N LYS A 386 2.36 -6.26 -39.31
CA LYS A 386 1.63 -5.44 -38.32
C LYS A 386 1.69 -5.98 -36.87
N SER A 387 1.64 -7.30 -36.68
CA SER A 387 1.72 -7.94 -35.35
C SER A 387 3.11 -7.77 -34.70
N ARG A 388 4.19 -7.98 -35.46
CA ARG A 388 5.57 -7.89 -34.92
C ARG A 388 5.99 -6.44 -34.68
N SER A 389 5.48 -5.48 -35.46
CA SER A 389 5.66 -4.04 -35.18
C SER A 389 5.07 -3.65 -33.82
N SER A 390 3.83 -4.08 -33.52
CA SER A 390 3.19 -3.84 -32.21
C SER A 390 3.97 -4.47 -31.05
N LEU A 391 4.51 -5.67 -31.23
CA LEU A 391 5.36 -6.34 -30.25
C LEU A 391 6.70 -5.60 -30.04
N GLN A 392 7.36 -5.17 -31.11
CA GLN A 392 8.63 -4.42 -31.02
C GLN A 392 8.43 -3.06 -30.33
N ARG A 393 7.33 -2.36 -30.62
CA ARG A 393 6.93 -1.16 -29.87
C ARG A 393 6.74 -1.50 -28.39
N TYR A 394 5.96 -2.54 -28.06
CA TYR A 394 5.76 -2.94 -26.66
C TYR A 394 7.08 -3.22 -25.93
N LEU A 395 7.98 -4.01 -26.53
CA LEU A 395 9.29 -4.33 -25.95
C LEU A 395 10.15 -3.09 -25.70
N PHE A 396 10.08 -2.06 -26.57
CA PHE A 396 10.81 -0.81 -26.39
C PHE A 396 10.41 -0.05 -25.11
N TYR A 397 9.10 0.10 -24.86
CA TYR A 397 8.59 0.79 -23.67
C TYR A 397 8.67 -0.10 -22.42
N CYS A 398 8.41 -1.41 -22.56
CA CYS A 398 8.51 -2.38 -21.47
C CYS A 398 9.94 -2.49 -20.95
N ASN A 399 10.95 -2.53 -21.83
CA ASN A 399 12.35 -2.54 -21.40
C ASN A 399 12.72 -1.28 -20.57
N ARG A 400 12.23 -0.10 -20.96
CA ARG A 400 12.49 1.16 -20.25
C ARG A 400 11.76 1.24 -18.92
N TYR A 401 10.48 0.85 -18.89
CA TYR A 401 9.69 0.68 -17.66
C TYR A 401 10.41 -0.25 -16.66
N MET A 402 10.76 -1.46 -17.10
CA MET A 402 11.41 -2.46 -16.25
C MET A 402 12.81 -2.01 -15.81
N ASN A 403 13.57 -1.34 -16.67
CA ASN A 403 14.88 -0.79 -16.32
C ASN A 403 14.79 0.31 -15.26
N HIS A 404 13.85 1.26 -15.37
CA HIS A 404 13.65 2.26 -14.32
C HIS A 404 13.11 1.66 -13.02
N MET A 405 12.22 0.66 -13.09
CA MET A 405 11.79 -0.10 -11.92
C MET A 405 12.96 -0.80 -11.22
N GLN A 406 13.92 -1.34 -11.98
CA GLN A 406 15.12 -1.95 -11.43
C GLN A 406 16.09 -0.90 -10.86
N SER A 407 16.32 0.20 -11.58
CA SER A 407 17.14 1.32 -11.10
C SER A 407 16.63 1.85 -9.77
N LEU A 408 15.32 2.05 -9.65
CA LEU A 408 14.66 2.48 -8.41
C LEU A 408 14.94 1.53 -7.24
N LYS A 409 14.99 0.20 -7.48
CA LYS A 409 15.35 -0.79 -6.44
C LYS A 409 16.82 -0.69 -5.99
N PHE A 410 17.73 -0.27 -6.88
CA PHE A 410 19.11 0.01 -6.51
C PHE A 410 19.24 1.34 -5.74
N GLU A 411 18.51 2.38 -6.16
CA GLU A 411 18.55 3.71 -5.53
C GLU A 411 18.00 3.70 -4.09
N HIS A 412 17.04 2.83 -3.77
CA HIS A 412 16.62 2.60 -2.39
C HIS A 412 17.76 2.12 -1.46
N LYS A 413 18.84 1.53 -2.01
CA LYS A 413 20.02 1.16 -1.22
C LYS A 413 20.88 2.39 -0.87
N LEU A 414 20.81 3.47 -1.66
CA LEU A 414 21.57 4.69 -1.41
C LEU A 414 21.20 5.36 -0.08
N TYR A 415 19.99 5.16 0.46
CA TYR A 415 19.63 5.66 1.79
C TYR A 415 20.60 5.18 2.90
N ALA A 416 21.17 3.98 2.78
CA ALA A 416 22.15 3.47 3.75
C ALA A 416 23.49 4.22 3.61
N SER A 417 24.06 4.25 2.40
CA SER A 417 25.33 4.93 2.12
C SER A 417 25.26 6.45 2.36
N VAL A 418 24.14 7.08 2.05
CA VAL A 418 23.89 8.49 2.36
C VAL A 418 23.80 8.73 3.86
N LYS A 419 23.18 7.84 4.65
CA LYS A 419 23.16 7.96 6.11
C LYS A 419 24.57 7.94 6.70
N GLU A 420 25.41 7.00 6.26
CA GLU A 420 26.83 6.94 6.64
C GLU A 420 27.56 8.24 6.26
N LYS A 421 27.36 8.75 5.03
CA LYS A 421 27.98 10.00 4.59
C LYS A 421 27.50 11.24 5.35
N MET A 422 26.23 11.27 5.76
CA MET A 422 25.68 12.31 6.64
C MET A 422 26.30 12.27 8.04
N GLU A 423 26.61 11.08 8.57
CA GLU A 423 27.29 10.90 9.86
C GLU A 423 28.77 11.32 9.78
N GLU A 424 29.49 11.03 8.69
CA GLU A 424 30.83 11.58 8.43
C GLU A 424 30.83 13.12 8.37
N MET A 425 29.90 13.72 7.62
CA MET A 425 29.78 15.18 7.51
C MET A 425 29.50 15.84 8.87
N GLN A 426 28.74 15.20 9.75
CA GLN A 426 28.49 15.70 11.12
C GLN A 426 29.75 15.73 11.97
N GLN A 427 30.66 14.77 11.81
CA GLN A 427 31.96 14.76 12.49
C GLN A 427 32.88 15.89 12.00
N HIS A 428 32.67 16.39 10.79
CA HIS A 428 33.39 17.51 10.18
C HIS A 428 32.65 18.86 10.30
N ASN A 429 32.08 19.13 11.48
CA ASN A 429 31.42 20.40 11.86
C ASN A 429 30.13 20.77 11.09
N MET A 430 29.50 19.88 10.32
CA MET A 430 28.17 20.16 9.77
C MET A 430 27.07 19.81 10.79
N SER A 431 26.06 20.68 10.94
CA SER A 431 24.93 20.37 11.82
C SER A 431 24.00 19.29 11.24
N TRP A 432 23.18 18.66 12.10
CA TRP A 432 22.18 17.66 11.68
C TRP A 432 21.21 18.19 10.61
N ILE A 433 20.86 19.49 10.66
CA ILE A 433 20.00 20.17 9.69
C ILE A 433 20.72 20.28 8.34
N GLU A 434 22.00 20.65 8.36
CA GLU A 434 22.76 20.94 7.16
C GLU A 434 23.12 19.72 6.32
N VAL A 435 23.02 18.51 6.86
CA VAL A 435 23.25 17.26 6.12
C VAL A 435 21.97 16.66 5.53
N GLN A 436 20.78 17.14 5.90
CA GLN A 436 19.50 16.60 5.38
C GLN A 436 19.33 16.74 3.86
N PHE A 437 20.11 17.60 3.20
CA PHE A 437 20.08 17.74 1.74
C PHE A 437 20.45 16.45 1.00
N LEU A 438 21.30 15.58 1.58
CA LEU A 438 21.65 14.30 0.95
C LEU A 438 20.46 13.34 0.94
N ARG A 439 19.75 13.23 2.08
CA ARG A 439 18.50 12.46 2.14
C ARG A 439 17.48 12.99 1.14
N LYS A 440 17.27 14.32 1.12
CA LYS A 440 16.37 14.97 0.15
C LYS A 440 16.77 14.70 -1.31
N ALA A 441 18.07 14.61 -1.60
CA ALA A 441 18.53 14.27 -2.94
C ALA A 441 18.14 12.85 -3.37
N VAL A 442 18.22 11.87 -2.45
CA VAL A 442 17.74 10.49 -2.69
C VAL A 442 16.21 10.44 -2.77
N ASP A 443 15.50 11.15 -1.89
CA ASP A 443 14.03 11.25 -1.94
C ASP A 443 13.56 11.75 -3.32
N ILE A 444 14.19 12.81 -3.84
CA ILE A 444 13.91 13.38 -5.17
C ILE A 444 14.34 12.44 -6.30
N LEU A 445 15.50 11.78 -6.20
CA LEU A 445 15.96 10.81 -7.20
C LEU A 445 14.93 9.68 -7.37
N CYS A 446 14.54 9.04 -6.26
CA CYS A 446 13.53 7.98 -6.24
C CYS A 446 12.18 8.45 -6.82
N LEU A 447 11.74 9.67 -6.48
CA LEU A 447 10.50 10.25 -7.02
C LEU A 447 10.57 10.51 -8.54
N CYS A 448 11.70 11.03 -9.04
CA CYS A 448 11.91 11.24 -10.48
C CYS A 448 11.94 9.91 -11.24
N ARG A 449 12.55 8.88 -10.65
CA ARG A 449 12.63 7.52 -11.21
C ARG A 449 11.29 6.80 -11.25
N GLN A 450 10.51 6.90 -10.18
CA GLN A 450 9.11 6.47 -10.17
C GLN A 450 8.30 7.19 -11.24
N THR A 451 8.46 8.51 -11.38
CA THR A 451 7.78 9.31 -12.42
C THR A 451 8.18 8.81 -13.82
N LEU A 452 9.48 8.71 -14.13
CA LEU A 452 10.01 8.22 -15.42
C LEU A 452 9.49 6.83 -15.79
N MET A 453 9.42 5.91 -14.82
CA MET A 453 8.82 4.59 -15.04
C MET A 453 7.38 4.73 -15.58
N TYR A 454 6.56 5.61 -14.99
CA TYR A 454 5.19 5.85 -15.44
C TYR A 454 5.07 6.72 -16.70
N THR A 455 6.03 7.61 -17.00
CA THR A 455 6.03 8.35 -18.28
C THR A 455 6.11 7.40 -19.47
N TYR A 456 6.84 6.28 -19.36
CA TYR A 456 6.89 5.27 -20.42
C TYR A 456 5.58 4.49 -20.58
N VAL A 457 4.80 4.28 -19.51
CA VAL A 457 3.45 3.69 -19.60
C VAL A 457 2.50 4.62 -20.32
N PHE A 458 2.51 5.90 -19.95
CA PHE A 458 1.73 6.95 -20.64
C PHE A 458 2.10 7.03 -22.13
N ALA A 459 3.39 7.12 -22.43
CA ALA A 459 3.93 7.24 -23.80
C ALA A 459 3.69 6.01 -24.69
N TYR A 460 3.54 4.81 -24.12
CA TYR A 460 3.19 3.61 -24.87
C TYR A 460 1.78 3.68 -25.47
N TYR A 461 0.80 4.11 -24.67
CA TYR A 461 -0.58 4.26 -25.13
C TYR A 461 -0.81 5.52 -25.95
N LEU A 462 0.01 6.56 -25.76
CA LEU A 462 -0.16 7.86 -26.41
C LEU A 462 -0.12 7.76 -27.94
N ARG A 463 -1.08 8.40 -28.62
CA ARG A 463 -1.04 8.64 -30.07
C ARG A 463 -0.16 9.84 -30.36
N LYS A 464 0.71 9.75 -31.37
CA LYS A 464 1.60 10.87 -31.74
C LYS A 464 0.79 12.10 -32.19
N ASN A 465 1.11 13.25 -31.60
CA ASN A 465 0.57 14.57 -31.95
C ASN A 465 1.61 15.66 -31.57
N ASN A 466 1.30 16.94 -31.80
CA ASN A 466 2.25 18.03 -31.51
C ASN A 466 2.68 18.07 -30.02
N GLN A 467 1.76 17.76 -29.10
CA GLN A 467 2.03 17.75 -27.67
C GLN A 467 2.84 16.52 -27.24
N SER A 468 2.70 15.37 -27.92
CA SER A 468 3.50 14.18 -27.61
C SER A 468 4.99 14.42 -27.88
N VAL A 469 5.32 15.22 -28.92
CA VAL A 469 6.73 15.58 -29.22
C VAL A 469 7.32 16.39 -28.05
N LEU A 470 6.62 17.43 -27.60
CA LEU A 470 7.04 18.25 -26.46
C LEU A 470 7.15 17.44 -25.15
N PHE A 471 6.21 16.52 -24.92
CA PHE A 471 6.28 15.58 -23.80
C PHE A 471 7.52 14.67 -23.88
N GLU A 472 7.87 14.16 -25.06
CA GLU A 472 9.08 13.34 -25.25
C GLU A 472 10.38 14.15 -25.06
N ASP A 473 10.40 15.44 -25.39
CA ASP A 473 11.53 16.33 -25.06
C ASP A 473 11.62 16.56 -23.53
N ASN A 474 10.51 16.87 -22.87
CA ASN A 474 10.44 17.00 -21.40
C ASN A 474 10.88 15.70 -20.70
N GLN A 475 10.52 14.53 -21.25
CA GLN A 475 10.94 13.23 -20.74
C GLN A 475 12.45 13.02 -20.87
N ARG A 476 13.06 13.33 -22.03
CA ARG A 476 14.51 13.24 -22.23
C ARG A 476 15.25 14.14 -21.24
N ASP A 477 14.78 15.37 -21.05
CA ASP A 477 15.41 16.34 -20.16
C ASP A 477 15.34 15.90 -18.69
N LEU A 478 14.20 15.31 -18.25
CA LEU A 478 14.07 14.68 -16.94
C LEU A 478 14.99 13.45 -16.80
N GLU A 479 15.04 12.57 -17.81
CA GLU A 479 15.87 11.37 -17.79
C GLU A 479 17.35 11.75 -17.65
N SER A 480 17.84 12.65 -18.49
CA SER A 480 19.23 13.17 -18.43
C SER A 480 19.55 13.81 -17.08
N ALA A 481 18.64 14.59 -16.51
CA ALA A 481 18.82 15.19 -15.18
C ALA A 481 18.85 14.13 -14.06
N THR A 482 18.04 13.08 -14.20
CA THR A 482 17.95 11.96 -13.25
C THR A 482 19.23 11.13 -13.28
N GLU A 483 19.76 10.77 -14.45
CA GLU A 483 21.02 10.04 -14.57
C GLU A 483 22.19 10.86 -14.01
N THR A 484 22.22 12.17 -14.28
CA THR A 484 23.25 13.10 -13.77
C THR A 484 23.26 13.25 -12.24
N LEU A 485 22.11 13.03 -11.59
CA LEU A 485 21.98 12.98 -10.13
C LEU A 485 22.33 11.59 -9.58
N SER A 486 21.84 10.53 -10.24
CA SER A 486 22.10 9.12 -9.92
C SER A 486 23.59 8.80 -9.93
N GLU A 487 24.30 9.18 -11.00
CA GLU A 487 25.76 9.05 -11.10
C GLU A 487 26.50 9.76 -9.97
N TYR A 488 26.17 11.03 -9.72
CA TYR A 488 26.89 11.84 -8.74
C TYR A 488 26.73 11.27 -7.32
N LEU A 489 25.56 10.71 -7.00
CA LEU A 489 25.30 10.05 -5.71
C LEU A 489 25.90 8.64 -5.61
N GLU A 490 26.10 7.93 -6.73
CA GLU A 490 26.71 6.58 -6.77
C GLU A 490 28.24 6.60 -6.83
N ARG A 491 28.84 7.61 -7.48
CA ARG A 491 30.28 7.67 -7.79
C ARG A 491 30.95 8.89 -7.15
N ASP A 492 30.58 10.07 -7.65
CA ASP A 492 31.39 11.29 -7.47
C ASP A 492 31.45 11.76 -6.01
N ILE A 493 30.35 11.64 -5.27
CA ILE A 493 30.23 12.02 -3.85
C ILE A 493 31.29 11.41 -2.93
N THR A 494 31.92 10.29 -3.34
CA THR A 494 32.98 9.62 -2.57
C THR A 494 34.36 10.28 -2.71
N SER A 495 34.55 11.10 -3.75
CA SER A 495 35.87 11.62 -4.17
C SER A 495 36.03 13.14 -4.04
N GLU A 496 34.96 13.88 -3.74
CA GLU A 496 34.97 15.34 -3.69
C GLU A 496 35.15 15.92 -2.27
N ASN A 497 35.56 17.18 -2.21
CA ASN A 497 35.67 17.95 -0.96
C ASN A 497 34.28 18.25 -0.36
N LEU A 498 34.15 18.09 0.96
CA LEU A 498 32.87 18.19 1.69
C LEU A 498 32.12 19.52 1.46
N ALA A 499 32.86 20.62 1.25
CA ALA A 499 32.28 21.94 0.99
C ALA A 499 31.52 22.02 -0.35
N ASP A 500 32.07 21.42 -1.41
CA ASP A 500 31.53 21.54 -2.77
C ASP A 500 30.32 20.62 -3.00
N ILE A 501 30.28 19.47 -2.30
CA ILE A 501 29.20 18.48 -2.38
C ILE A 501 27.83 19.13 -2.06
N LYS A 502 27.77 20.00 -1.05
CA LYS A 502 26.51 20.64 -0.61
C LYS A 502 25.85 21.43 -1.74
N GLN A 503 26.63 22.22 -2.48
CA GLN A 503 26.11 23.03 -3.59
C GLN A 503 25.75 22.15 -4.79
N LYS A 504 26.68 21.28 -5.23
CA LYS A 504 26.50 20.43 -6.42
C LYS A 504 25.29 19.49 -6.31
N VAL A 505 25.11 18.84 -5.16
CA VAL A 505 23.94 17.98 -4.92
C VAL A 505 22.65 18.78 -4.94
N GLN A 506 22.63 19.96 -4.30
CA GLN A 506 21.45 20.82 -4.25
C GLN A 506 21.02 21.29 -5.64
N ASP A 507 21.97 21.72 -6.48
CA ASP A 507 21.65 22.18 -7.83
C ASP A 507 21.17 21.04 -8.72
N LYS A 508 21.82 19.86 -8.64
CA LYS A 508 21.40 18.66 -9.37
C LYS A 508 19.99 18.20 -8.99
N TYR A 509 19.66 18.06 -7.69
CA TYR A 509 18.31 17.60 -7.32
C TYR A 509 17.24 18.66 -7.57
N ARG A 510 17.53 19.96 -7.38
CA ARG A 510 16.58 21.04 -7.70
C ARG A 510 16.27 21.09 -9.19
N TYR A 511 17.28 20.95 -10.04
CA TYR A 511 17.09 20.88 -11.48
C TYR A 511 16.26 19.65 -11.89
N CYS A 512 16.58 18.48 -11.32
CA CYS A 512 15.82 17.25 -11.54
C CYS A 512 14.34 17.40 -11.10
N GLU A 513 14.09 17.96 -9.91
CA GLU A 513 12.73 18.27 -9.43
C GLU A 513 12.00 19.27 -10.35
N SER A 514 12.70 20.29 -10.87
CA SER A 514 12.16 21.26 -11.84
C SER A 514 11.77 20.59 -13.16
N ARG A 515 12.63 19.73 -13.73
CA ARG A 515 12.28 18.95 -14.95
C ARG A 515 11.09 18.03 -14.71
N ARG A 516 11.01 17.41 -13.53
CA ARG A 516 9.87 16.55 -13.14
C ARG A 516 8.57 17.35 -13.08
N LYS A 517 8.58 18.54 -12.46
CA LYS A 517 7.42 19.43 -12.38
C LYS A 517 6.96 19.91 -13.76
N ALA A 518 7.88 20.42 -14.58
CA ALA A 518 7.55 20.88 -15.93
C ALA A 518 6.92 19.77 -16.81
N LEU A 519 7.41 18.53 -16.69
CA LEU A 519 6.81 17.38 -17.37
C LEU A 519 5.38 17.10 -16.88
N LEU A 520 5.17 17.07 -15.57
CA LEU A 520 3.85 16.78 -14.99
C LEU A 520 2.84 17.89 -15.26
N GLU A 521 3.23 19.14 -15.09
CA GLU A 521 2.43 20.33 -15.41
C GLU A 521 1.96 20.30 -16.88
N HIS A 522 2.85 19.96 -17.82
CA HIS A 522 2.51 19.80 -19.23
C HIS A 522 1.50 18.66 -19.50
N VAL A 523 1.63 17.53 -18.80
CA VAL A 523 0.67 16.42 -18.93
C VAL A 523 -0.67 16.73 -18.26
N HIS A 524 -0.67 17.42 -17.13
CA HIS A 524 -1.88 17.85 -16.41
C HIS A 524 -2.65 18.90 -17.20
N GLU A 525 -1.99 19.93 -17.75
CA GLU A 525 -2.59 20.90 -18.67
C GLU A 525 -3.22 20.21 -19.89
N GLY A 526 -2.56 19.18 -20.44
CA GLY A 526 -3.11 18.38 -21.52
C GLY A 526 -4.26 17.44 -21.11
N TYR A 527 -4.42 17.11 -19.82
CA TYR A 527 -5.62 16.45 -19.31
C TYR A 527 -6.81 17.41 -19.17
N GLU A 528 -6.57 18.66 -18.77
CA GLU A 528 -7.59 19.71 -18.67
C GLU A 528 -8.08 20.16 -20.06
N LYS A 529 -7.16 20.25 -21.04
CA LYS A 529 -7.42 20.73 -22.40
C LYS A 529 -7.63 19.60 -23.42
N GLU A 530 -7.79 18.36 -22.95
CA GLU A 530 -8.07 17.15 -23.75
C GLU A 530 -7.09 16.92 -24.93
N TRP A 531 -5.80 17.17 -24.72
CA TRP A 531 -4.75 17.00 -25.75
C TRP A 531 -4.36 15.54 -26.03
N TRP A 532 -4.73 14.60 -25.16
CA TRP A 532 -4.16 13.25 -25.14
C TRP A 532 -5.10 12.19 -25.71
N ASP A 533 -4.83 11.80 -26.95
CA ASP A 533 -5.40 10.61 -27.60
C ASP A 533 -4.65 9.33 -27.20
N TYR A 534 -5.37 8.23 -27.03
CA TYR A 534 -4.80 6.92 -26.72
C TYR A 534 -5.13 5.85 -27.76
N ASN A 535 -4.23 4.89 -27.90
CA ASN A 535 -4.41 3.68 -28.69
C ASN A 535 -5.07 2.57 -27.85
N GLU A 536 -5.87 1.74 -28.52
CA GLU A 536 -6.58 0.57 -27.95
C GLU A 536 -5.66 -0.63 -27.67
#